data_AF-A0A970K6E1-F1
#
_entry.id   AF-A0A970K6E1-F1
#
_cell.length_a   1.000
_cell.length_b   1.000
_cell.length_c   1.000
_cell.angle_alpha   90.00
_cell.angle_beta   90.00
_cell.angle_gamma   90.00
#
_symmetry.space_group_name_H-M   'P 1'
#
loop_
_entity.id
_entity.type
_entity.pdbx_description
1 polymer ?
#
loop_
_entity_poly.entity_id
_entity_poly.type
_entity_poly.pdbx_seq_one_letter_code
_entity_poly.pdbx_strand_id
1 'polypeptide(L)' 'MIAFILENLGTIVVGAALLVIVCLIIANEIRRRKRGRSSCGCGCSGCPSASVCRKQ' A
#
# COMPACT_ATOMS: atom_id res chain seq x y z
N MET A 1 14.15 -17.57 -29.72
CA MET A 1 13.76 -17.50 -28.29
C MET A 1 14.26 -16.21 -27.65
N ILE A 2 15.58 -15.94 -27.70
CA ILE A 2 16.22 -14.74 -27.12
C ILE A 2 15.75 -13.43 -27.80
N ALA A 3 15.49 -13.45 -29.12
CA ALA A 3 14.98 -12.31 -29.87
C ALA A 3 13.61 -11.81 -29.39
N PHE A 4 12.72 -12.71 -28.94
CA PHE A 4 11.39 -12.35 -28.43
C PHE A 4 11.48 -11.57 -27.11
N ILE A 5 12.48 -11.90 -26.29
CA ILE A 5 12.77 -11.21 -25.03
C ILE A 5 13.36 -9.82 -25.32
N LEU A 6 14.21 -9.69 -26.34
CA LEU A 6 14.79 -8.42 -26.76
C LEU A 6 13.76 -7.46 -27.37
N GLU A 7 12.81 -7.97 -28.17
CA GLU A 7 11.77 -7.16 -28.80
C GLU A 7 10.71 -6.68 -27.79
N ASN A 8 10.41 -7.49 -26.77
CA ASN A 8 9.45 -7.17 -25.71
C ASN A 8 10.12 -6.67 -24.42
N LEU A 9 11.42 -6.37 -24.46
CA LEU A 9 12.20 -5.99 -23.29
C LEU A 9 11.67 -4.69 -22.67
N GLY A 10 11.24 -3.73 -23.51
CA GLY A 10 10.59 -2.50 -23.07
C GLY A 10 9.30 -2.77 -22.29
N THR A 11 8.42 -3.62 -22.81
CA THR A 11 7.16 -4.00 -22.16
C THR A 11 7.40 -4.67 -20.81
N ILE A 12 8.40 -5.57 -20.73
CA ILE A 12 8.76 -6.25 -19.48
C ILE A 12 9.30 -5.25 -18.45
N VAL A 13 10.15 -4.31 -18.86
CA VAL A 13 10.71 -3.27 -17.98
C VAL A 13 9.60 -2.35 -17.45
N VAL A 14 8.70 -1.89 -18.32
CA VAL A 14 7.56 -1.04 -17.92
C VAL A 14 6.63 -1.81 -16.97
N GLY A 15 6.31 -3.07 -17.28
CA GLY A 15 5.50 -3.92 -16.42
C GLY A 15 6.13 -4.15 -15.04
N ALA A 16 7.44 -4.41 -14.99
CA ALA A 16 8.18 -4.56 -13.74
C ALA A 16 8.18 -3.26 -12.92
N ALA A 17 8.40 -2.11 -13.55
CA ALA A 17 8.36 -0.81 -12.88
C ALA A 17 6.98 -0.53 -12.26
N LEU A 18 5.90 -0.78 -13.00
CA LEU A 18 4.53 -0.64 -12.48
C LEU A 18 4.27 -1.57 -11.30
N LEU A 19 4.72 -2.83 -11.39
CA LEU A 19 4.61 -3.80 -10.27
C LEU A 19 5.33 -3.31 -9.02
N VAL A 20 6.55 -2.79 -9.16
CA VAL A 20 7.32 -2.23 -8.04
C VAL A 20 6.56 -1.08 -7.38
N ILE A 21 6.01 -0.15 -8.17
CA ILE A 21 5.23 0.98 -7.66
C ILE A 21 4.01 0.49 -6.86
N VAL A 22 3.24 -0.46 -7.40
CA VAL A 22 2.07 -1.02 -6.73
C VAL A 22 2.46 -1.72 -5.42
N CYS A 23 3.52 -2.53 -5.44
CA CYS A 23 4.05 -3.18 -4.24
C CYS A 23 4.49 -2.17 -3.18
N LEU A 24 5.12 -1.07 -3.56
CA LEU A 24 5.52 0.00 -2.65
C LEU A 24 4.31 0.70 -2.02
N ILE A 25 3.26 0.96 -2.81
CA ILE A 25 2.01 1.55 -2.29
C ILE A 25 1.38 0.63 -1.25
N ILE A 26 1.21 -0.65 -1.57
CA ILE A 26 0.63 -1.65 -0.65
C ILE A 26 1.49 -1.79 0.61
N ALA A 27 2.82 -1.88 0.46
CA ALA A 27 3.73 -1.99 1.59
C ALA A 27 3.68 -0.73 2.48
N ASN A 28 3.59 0.46 1.89
CA ASN A 28 3.46 1.71 2.62
C ASN A 28 2.12 1.78 3.36
N GLU A 29 1.04 1.33 2.73
CA GLU A 29 -0.29 1.27 3.33
C GLU A 29 -0.31 0.28 4.51
N ILE A 30 0.29 -0.91 4.37
CA ILE A 30 0.43 -1.87 5.47
C ILE A 30 1.27 -1.28 6.60
N ARG A 31 2.38 -0.61 6.29
CA ARG A 31 3.23 0.06 7.31
C ARG A 31 2.46 1.19 8.00
N ARG A 32 1.66 1.97 7.27
CA ARG A 32 0.80 3.03 7.83
C ARG A 32 -0.26 2.46 8.76
N ARG A 33 -0.90 1.33 8.37
CA ARG A 33 -1.85 0.60 9.21
C ARG A 33 -1.20 0.05 10.48
N LYS A 34 -0.02 -0.55 10.36
CA LYS A 34 0.76 -1.04 11.52
C LYS A 34 1.20 0.08 12.46
N ARG A 35 1.44 1.29 11.96
CA ARG A 35 1.76 2.49 12.77
C ARG A 35 0.52 3.13 13.43
N GLY A 36 -0.63 2.45 13.42
CA GLY A 36 -1.81 2.90 14.15
C GLY A 36 -2.51 4.12 13.54
N ARG A 37 -2.35 4.38 12.23
CA ARG A 37 -3.24 5.30 11.50
C ARG A 37 -4.61 4.61 11.36
N SER A 38 -5.36 4.57 12.45
CA SER A 38 -6.79 4.30 12.45
C SER A 38 -7.49 5.35 11.57
N SER A 39 -8.62 4.97 10.95
CA SER A 39 -9.44 5.87 10.12
C SER A 39 -9.82 7.18 10.85
N CYS A 40 -9.86 7.15 12.19
CA CYS A 40 -9.84 8.35 13.02
C CYS A 40 -8.42 8.95 13.06
N GLY A 41 -8.20 10.02 12.29
CA GLY A 41 -6.93 10.78 12.22
C GLY A 41 -6.49 11.44 13.53
N CYS A 42 -7.36 11.46 14.55
CA CYS A 42 -7.06 11.81 15.92
C CYS A 42 -7.05 10.50 16.72
N GLY A 43 -5.92 10.15 17.36
CA GLY A 43 -5.82 8.93 18.16
C GLY A 43 -7.01 8.75 19.13
N CYS A 44 -7.36 7.51 19.46
CA CYS A 44 -8.56 7.16 20.24
C CYS A 44 -8.64 7.83 21.63
N SER A 45 -7.56 8.47 22.10
CA SER A 45 -7.48 9.22 23.35
C SER A 45 -8.38 10.47 23.39
N GLY A 46 -8.73 11.05 22.23
CA GLY A 46 -9.56 12.26 22.14
C GLY A 46 -10.70 12.17 21.10
N CYS A 47 -11.02 10.97 20.62
CA CYS A 47 -12.06 10.79 19.62
C CYS A 47 -13.46 10.94 20.28
N PRO A 48 -14.33 11.86 19.82
CA PRO A 48 -15.69 12.00 20.37
C PRO A 48 -16.56 10.74 20.16
N SER A 49 -16.17 9.87 19.22
CA SER A 49 -16.75 8.55 19.00
C SER A 49 -16.01 7.41 19.70
N ALA A 50 -15.05 7.69 20.60
CA ALA A 50 -14.28 6.68 21.33
C ALA A 50 -15.16 5.75 22.19
N SER A 51 -16.30 6.24 22.67
CA SER A 51 -17.30 5.45 23.41
C SER A 51 -17.94 4.35 22.55
N VAL A 52 -18.06 4.55 21.24
CA VAL A 52 -18.63 3.59 20.29
C VAL A 52 -17.55 2.67 19.71
N CYS A 53 -16.33 3.19 19.47
CA CYS A 53 -15.20 2.40 18.98
C CYS A 53 -14.66 1.37 19.98
N ARG A 54 -14.99 1.48 21.28
CA ARG A 54 -14.61 0.51 22.33
C ARG A 54 -15.54 -0.72 22.35
N LYS A 55 -15.80 -1.31 21.19
CA LYS A 55 -16.65 -2.51 21.05
C LYS A 55 -16.01 -3.55 20.14
N GLN A 56 -14.82 -4.02 20.52
CA GLN A 56 -14.42 -5.43 20.67
C GLN A 56 -13.01 -5.52 21.23
#